data_AF-S7U7B6-F1
#
_entry.id   AF-S7U7B6-F1
#
_cell.length_a   1.000
_cell.length_b   1.000
_cell.length_c   1.000
_cell.angle_alpha   90.00
_cell.angle_beta   90.00
_cell.angle_gamma   90.00
#
_symmetry.space_group_name_H-M   'P 1'
#
loop_
_entity.id
_entity.type
_entity.pdbx_description
1 polymer ?
#
loop_
_entity_poly.entity_id
_entity_poly.type
_entity_poly.pdbx_seq_one_letter_code
_entity_poly.pdbx_strand_id
1 'polypeptide(L)'
;MMDQKKVFKQMIDFQKTTFDNSFSAMTTLQEQGEKMMTAFLDQAAFLPDEGKAAVKKWIDAYKDGRTKFKEAVDENFKKVEAYFSDTE
;
A
#
# COMPACT_ATOMS: atom_id res chain seq x y z
N MET A 1 23.70 9.52 24.06
CA MET A 1 23.23 10.16 22.82
C MET A 1 23.46 9.27 21.59
N MET A 2 24.66 8.72 21.33
CA MET A 2 24.86 7.75 20.24
C MET A 2 24.02 6.48 20.39
N ASP A 3 23.89 5.92 21.60
CA ASP A 3 23.05 4.74 21.82
C ASP A 3 21.56 5.02 21.57
N GLN A 4 21.07 6.20 21.92
CA GLN A 4 19.68 6.59 21.66
C GLN A 4 19.39 6.72 20.16
N LYS A 5 20.32 7.32 19.37
CA LYS A 5 20.20 7.39 17.91
C LYS A 5 20.20 5.99 17.27
N LYS A 6 21.07 5.08 17.76
CA LYS A 6 21.12 3.69 17.26
C LYS A 6 19.84 2.92 17.56
N VAL A 7 19.32 3.00 18.78
CA VAL A 7 18.04 2.38 19.17
C VAL A 7 16.89 2.97 18.35
N PHE A 8 16.87 4.28 18.12
CA PHE A 8 15.86 4.92 17.28
C PHE A 8 15.90 4.45 15.82
N LYS A 9 17.09 4.37 15.21
CA LYS A 9 17.26 3.83 13.85
C LYS A 9 16.73 2.41 13.74
N GLN A 10 17.08 1.54 14.70
CA GLN A 10 16.58 0.16 14.74
C GLN A 10 15.05 0.09 14.86
N MET A 11 14.43 0.99 15.61
CA MET A 11 12.97 1.06 15.69
C MET A 11 12.34 1.49 14.36
N ILE A 12 12.89 2.49 13.68
CA ILE A 12 12.40 2.93 12.37
C ILE A 12 12.56 1.82 11.32
N ASP A 13 13.72 1.17 11.27
CA ASP A 13 13.98 0.06 10.36
C ASP A 13 12.99 -1.10 10.59
N PHE A 14 12.71 -1.41 11.86
CA PHE A 14 11.71 -2.41 12.23
C PHE A 14 10.31 -2.00 11.74
N GLN A 15 9.86 -0.78 12.04
CA GLN A 15 8.54 -0.27 11.64
C GLN A 15 8.39 -0.29 10.11
N LYS A 16 9.41 0.14 9.37
CA LYS A 16 9.42 0.12 7.91
C LYS A 16 9.29 -1.30 7.37
N THR A 17 10.10 -2.22 7.90
CA THR A 17 10.07 -3.64 7.48
C THR A 17 8.73 -4.29 7.78
N THR A 18 8.17 -4.05 8.96
CA THR A 18 6.84 -4.56 9.33
C THR A 18 5.77 -4.00 8.40
N PHE A 19 5.79 -2.69 8.13
CA PHE A 19 4.87 -2.06 7.19
C PHE A 19 5.00 -2.65 5.78
N ASP A 20 6.21 -2.75 5.24
CA ASP A 20 6.46 -3.30 3.89
C ASP A 20 5.90 -4.72 3.75
N ASN A 21 6.14 -5.57 4.75
CA ASN A 21 5.65 -6.95 4.76
C ASN A 21 4.12 -7.02 4.87
N SER A 22 3.53 -6.28 5.82
CA SER A 22 2.07 -6.24 5.99
C SER A 22 1.36 -5.68 4.77
N PHE A 23 1.92 -4.62 4.17
CA PHE A 23 1.39 -3.99 2.98
C PHE A 23 1.44 -4.94 1.77
N SER A 24 2.54 -5.67 1.58
CA SER A 24 2.70 -6.67 0.53
C SER A 24 1.68 -7.83 0.66
N ALA A 25 1.50 -8.34 1.88
CA ALA A 25 0.51 -9.38 2.16
C ALA A 25 -0.92 -8.88 1.87
N MET A 26 -1.27 -7.68 2.33
CA MET A 26 -2.58 -7.07 2.07
C MET A 26 -2.80 -6.83 0.57
N THR A 27 -1.79 -6.33 -0.15
CA THR A 27 -1.80 -6.10 -1.60
C THR A 27 -2.11 -7.40 -2.34
N THR A 28 -1.47 -8.50 -1.94
CA THR A 28 -1.70 -9.81 -2.55
C THR A 28 -3.14 -10.29 -2.34
N LEU A 29 -3.69 -10.12 -1.12
CA LEU A 29 -5.08 -10.48 -0.82
C LEU A 29 -6.09 -9.65 -1.63
N GLN A 30 -5.83 -8.34 -1.74
CA GLN A 30 -6.65 -7.45 -2.56
C GLN A 30 -6.62 -7.85 -4.03
N GLU A 31 -5.45 -8.15 -4.59
CA GLU A 31 -5.33 -8.58 -6.00
C GLU A 31 -6.08 -9.88 -6.28
N GLN A 32 -6.07 -10.83 -5.34
CA GLN A 32 -6.88 -12.04 -5.45
C GLN A 32 -8.38 -11.73 -5.37
N GLY A 33 -8.78 -10.85 -4.45
CA GLY A 33 -10.16 -10.38 -4.33
C GLY A 33 -10.67 -9.67 -5.57
N GLU A 34 -9.85 -8.79 -6.16
CA GLU A 34 -10.16 -8.07 -7.39
C GLU A 34 -10.32 -9.00 -8.59
N LYS A 35 -9.47 -10.03 -8.71
CA LYS A 35 -9.62 -11.07 -9.74
C LYS A 35 -10.95 -11.81 -9.60
N MET A 36 -11.31 -12.22 -8.38
CA MET A 36 -12.60 -12.87 -8.11
C MET A 36 -13.77 -11.95 -8.42
N MET A 37 -13.70 -10.68 -8.01
CA MET A 37 -14.74 -9.68 -8.28
C MET A 37 -14.88 -9.41 -9.78
N THR A 38 -13.78 -9.30 -10.51
CA THR A 38 -13.79 -9.09 -11.96
C THR A 38 -14.45 -10.28 -12.68
N ALA A 39 -14.06 -11.51 -12.31
CA ALA A 39 -14.68 -12.72 -12.86
C ALA A 39 -16.19 -12.79 -12.57
N PHE A 40 -16.60 -12.39 -11.36
CA PHE A 40 -18.01 -12.30 -10.99
C PHE A 40 -18.77 -11.26 -11.83
N LEU A 41 -18.20 -10.06 -12.01
CA LEU A 41 -18.80 -9.00 -12.83
C LEU A 41 -18.97 -9.40 -14.30
N ASP A 42 -18.01 -10.12 -14.86
CA ASP A 42 -18.09 -10.56 -16.25
C ASP A 42 -19.25 -11.56 -16.43
N GLN A 43 -19.54 -12.40 -15.43
CA GLN A 43 -20.66 -13.35 -15.41
C GLN A 43 -22.01 -12.74 -14.97
N ALA A 44 -22.00 -11.53 -14.40
CA ALA A 44 -23.19 -10.87 -13.91
C ALA A 44 -24.09 -10.38 -15.06
N ALA A 45 -25.01 -11.23 -15.51
CA ALA A 45 -26.00 -10.89 -16.54
C ALA A 45 -27.03 -9.83 -16.09
N PHE A 46 -27.17 -9.61 -14.77
CA PHE A 46 -28.09 -8.64 -14.19
C PHE A 46 -27.54 -7.20 -14.18
N LEU A 47 -26.25 -7.01 -14.49
CA LEU A 47 -25.59 -5.71 -14.49
C LEU A 47 -25.42 -5.22 -15.94
N PRO A 48 -25.97 -4.04 -16.30
CA PRO A 48 -25.69 -3.40 -17.59
C PRO A 48 -24.20 -3.07 -17.76
N ASP A 49 -23.75 -2.91 -18.99
CA ASP A 49 -22.32 -2.64 -19.31
C ASP A 49 -21.78 -1.39 -18.64
N GLU A 50 -22.59 -0.33 -18.50
CA GLU A 50 -22.22 0.89 -17.78
C GLU A 50 -21.95 0.61 -16.29
N GLY A 51 -22.77 -0.24 -15.67
CA GLY A 51 -22.57 -0.67 -14.29
C GLY A 51 -21.29 -1.48 -14.13
N LYS A 52 -21.00 -2.40 -15.07
CA LYS A 52 -19.74 -3.16 -15.09
C LYS A 52 -18.53 -2.23 -15.23
N ALA A 53 -18.62 -1.22 -16.10
CA ALA A 53 -17.57 -0.22 -16.30
C ALA A 53 -17.34 0.63 -15.04
N ALA A 54 -18.41 1.03 -14.35
CA ALA A 54 -18.31 1.79 -13.10
C ALA A 54 -17.57 0.99 -12.00
N VAL A 55 -17.88 -0.31 -11.85
CA VAL A 55 -17.18 -1.16 -10.87
C VAL A 55 -15.72 -1.39 -11.25
N LYS A 56 -15.41 -1.61 -12.53
CA LYS A 56 -14.02 -1.73 -13.01
C LYS A 56 -13.21 -0.46 -12.70
N LYS A 57 -13.78 0.72 -12.97
CA LYS A 57 -13.17 2.02 -12.63
C LYS A 57 -12.95 2.18 -11.12
N TRP A 58 -13.89 1.71 -10.30
CA TRP A 58 -13.74 1.74 -8.85
C TRP A 58 -12.59 0.84 -8.35
N ILE A 59 -12.46 -0.37 -8.91
CA ILE A 59 -11.33 -1.27 -8.64
C ILE A 59 -10.00 -0.57 -9.00
N ASP A 60 -9.91 0.05 -10.18
CA ASP A 60 -8.69 0.73 -10.60
C ASP A 60 -8.35 1.95 -9.73
N ALA A 61 -9.35 2.71 -9.29
CA ALA A 61 -9.16 3.81 -8.34
C ALA A 61 -8.64 3.30 -6.97
N TYR A 62 -9.10 2.12 -6.53
CA TYR A 62 -8.63 1.51 -5.29
C TYR A 62 -7.16 1.07 -5.39
N LYS A 63 -6.76 0.47 -6.52
CA LYS A 63 -5.35 0.14 -6.81
C LYS A 63 -4.46 1.37 -6.82
N ASP A 64 -4.89 2.43 -7.50
CA ASP A 64 -4.16 3.69 -7.57
C ASP A 64 -4.00 4.33 -6.17
N GLY A 65 -5.07 4.35 -5.38
CA GLY A 65 -5.04 4.82 -4.00
C GLY A 65 -4.07 4.04 -3.12
N ARG A 66 -4.05 2.71 -3.25
CA ARG A 66 -3.10 1.83 -2.56
C ARG A 66 -1.66 2.16 -2.92
N THR A 67 -1.35 2.31 -4.21
CA THR A 67 -0.01 2.66 -4.68
C THR A 67 0.44 4.01 -4.14
N LYS A 68 -0.41 5.04 -4.26
CA LYS A 68 -0.12 6.38 -3.73
C LYS A 68 0.08 6.38 -2.22
N PHE A 69 -0.68 5.59 -1.48
CA PHE A 69 -0.49 5.44 -0.04
C PHE A 69 0.89 4.83 0.28
N LYS A 70 1.31 3.78 -0.44
CA LYS A 70 2.64 3.18 -0.26
C LYS A 70 3.75 4.18 -0.53
N GLU A 71 3.65 4.91 -1.64
CA GLU A 71 4.61 5.94 -2.02
C GLU A 71 4.73 7.03 -0.96
N ALA A 72 3.59 7.51 -0.44
CA ALA A 72 3.58 8.51 0.62
C ALA A 72 4.22 7.99 1.91
N VAL A 73 3.96 6.73 2.30
CA VAL A 73 4.60 6.13 3.48
C VAL A 73 6.11 5.97 3.27
N ASP A 74 6.55 5.50 2.11
CA ASP A 74 7.97 5.35 1.78
C ASP A 74 8.72 6.67 1.77
N GLU A 75 8.10 7.72 1.23
CA GLU A 75 8.66 9.07 1.26
C GLU A 75 8.81 9.58 2.69
N ASN A 76 7.82 9.34 3.56
CA ASN A 76 7.89 9.75 4.96
C ASN A 76 8.95 8.97 5.75
N PHE A 77 9.11 7.67 5.52
CA PHE A 77 10.21 6.91 6.11
C PHE A 77 11.58 7.48 5.69
N LYS A 78 11.77 7.80 4.40
CA LYS A 78 13.00 8.45 3.91
C LYS A 78 13.26 9.79 4.59
N LYS A 79 12.23 10.63 4.78
CA LYS A 79 12.36 11.92 5.47
C LYS A 79 12.78 11.75 6.93
N VAL A 80 12.20 10.78 7.63
CA VAL A 80 12.58 10.44 8.99
C VAL A 80 14.03 9.98 9.01
N GLU A 81 14.41 9.00 8.17
CA GLU A 81 15.79 8.52 8.07
C GLU A 81 16.79 9.65 7.80
N ALA A 82 16.49 10.57 6.88
CA ALA A 82 17.32 11.72 6.56
C ALA A 82 17.50 12.66 7.77
N TYR A 83 16.41 13.04 8.46
CA TYR A 83 16.48 13.91 9.65
C TYR A 83 17.40 13.35 10.74
N PHE A 84 17.39 12.03 10.94
CA PHE A 84 18.25 11.36 11.93
C PHE A 84 19.66 11.04 11.42
N SER A 85 19.90 11.17 10.10
CA SER A 85 21.21 11.02 9.47
C SER A 85 21.95 12.36 9.35
N ASP A 86 21.23 13.47 9.10
CA ASP A 86 21.77 14.84 8.95
C ASP A 86 22.12 15.52 10.29
N THR A 87 21.93 14.84 11.43
CA THR A 87 22.32 15.34 12.76
C THR A 87 23.77 15.00 13.15
N GLU A 88 24.67 14.89 12.16
CA GLU A 88 26.14 14.82 12.32
C GLU A 88 26.79 16.22 12.23
#